data_AF-W1Y0S9-F1
#
_entry.id   AF-W1Y0S9-F1
#
_cell.length_a   1.000
_cell.length_b   1.000
_cell.length_c   1.000
_cell.angle_alpha   90.00
_cell.angle_beta   90.00
_cell.angle_gamma   90.00
#
_symmetry.space_group_name_H-M   'P 1'
#
loop_
_entity.id
_entity.type
_entity.pdbx_description
1 polymer ?
#
loop_
_entity_poly.entity_id
_entity_poly.type
_entity_poly.pdbx_seq_one_letter_code
_entity_poly.pdbx_strand_id
1 'polypeptide(L)'
;GFAIGLSYDIKIAGKKTRARVDGIRYQVDINNLTQREVENLPLNGIGLVDLTFDEPLVLDRYQQNPVTGGLIFIDRLSNVTVGAGMVHEPVSQA
;
A
#
# COMPACT_ATOMS: atom_id res chain seq x y z
N GLY A 1 -9.39 3.14 8.76
CA GLY A 1 -8.39 2.06 8.83
C GLY A 1 -8.00 1.66 7.42
N PHE A 2 -6.94 0.87 7.26
CA PHE A 2 -6.53 0.35 5.96
C PHE A 2 -7.21 -1.00 5.72
N ALA A 3 -8.08 -1.15 4.72
CA ALA A 3 -8.89 -2.36 4.55
C ALA A 3 -9.14 -2.74 3.09
N ILE A 4 -9.40 -4.03 2.85
CA ILE A 4 -9.71 -4.59 1.53
C ILE A 4 -10.96 -3.90 0.95
N GLY A 5 -10.95 -3.63 -0.36
CA GLY A 5 -12.05 -3.00 -1.09
C GLY A 5 -12.10 -1.48 -0.98
N LEU A 6 -11.36 -0.87 -0.04
CA LEU A 6 -11.24 0.57 0.06
C LEU A 6 -10.23 1.14 -0.93
N SER A 7 -10.44 2.39 -1.32
CA SER A 7 -9.53 3.14 -2.17
C SER A 7 -8.93 4.33 -1.43
N TYR A 8 -7.65 4.58 -1.68
CA TYR A 8 -6.88 5.65 -1.07
C TYR A 8 -6.26 6.53 -2.15
N ASP A 9 -6.09 7.81 -1.84
CA ASP A 9 -5.24 8.66 -2.65
C ASP A 9 -3.79 8.31 -2.33
N ILE A 10 -2.99 8.08 -3.36
CA ILE A 10 -1.60 7.68 -3.24
C ILE A 10 -0.70 8.79 -3.75
N LYS A 11 0.34 9.13 -2.99
CA LYS A 11 1.43 9.97 -3.47
C LYS A 11 2.67 9.11 -3.75
N ILE A 12 3.20 9.22 -4.96
CA ILE A 12 4.39 8.51 -5.46
C ILE A 12 5.18 9.42 -6.40
N ALA A 13 6.51 9.49 -6.27
CA ALA A 13 7.38 10.30 -7.13
C ALA A 13 6.89 11.75 -7.39
N GLY A 14 6.23 12.38 -6.41
CA GLY A 14 5.64 13.72 -6.55
C GLY A 14 4.29 13.78 -7.26
N LYS A 15 3.83 12.68 -7.88
CA LYS A 15 2.50 12.50 -8.48
C LYS A 15 1.48 12.08 -7.42
N LYS A 16 0.21 12.46 -7.64
CA LYS A 16 -0.94 11.89 -6.93
C LYS A 16 -1.73 10.99 -7.87
N THR A 17 -2.16 9.85 -7.36
CA THR A 17 -2.96 8.85 -8.07
C THR A 17 -3.94 8.19 -7.09
N ARG A 18 -4.70 7.20 -7.54
CA ARG A 18 -5.56 6.39 -6.67
C ARG A 18 -5.17 4.92 -6.77
N ALA A 19 -5.25 4.24 -5.64
CA ALA A 19 -5.17 2.79 -5.58
C ALA A 19 -6.33 2.20 -4.79
N ARG A 20 -6.79 1.03 -5.22
CA ARG A 20 -7.69 0.14 -4.46
C ARG A 20 -6.87 -0.94 -3.78
N VAL A 21 -7.26 -1.28 -2.55
CA VAL A 21 -6.72 -2.45 -1.86
C VAL A 21 -7.46 -3.68 -2.34
N ASP A 22 -6.79 -4.53 -3.09
CA ASP A 22 -7.37 -5.76 -3.63
C ASP A 22 -7.38 -6.88 -2.59
N GLY A 23 -6.35 -6.91 -1.75
CA GLY A 23 -6.17 -7.92 -0.71
C GLY A 23 -5.10 -7.54 0.28
N ILE A 24 -5.16 -8.13 1.46
CA ILE A 24 -4.08 -8.11 2.45
C ILE A 24 -3.60 -9.56 2.56
N ARG A 25 -2.38 -9.83 2.09
CA ARG A 25 -1.81 -11.18 2.10
C ARG A 25 -1.59 -11.66 3.53
N TYR A 26 -1.06 -10.78 4.37
CA TYR A 26 -0.92 -11.00 5.80
C TYR A 26 -0.58 -9.70 6.53
N GLN A 27 -0.91 -9.65 7.82
CA GLN A 27 -0.30 -8.75 8.80
C GLN A 27 0.86 -9.46 9.51
N VAL A 28 1.93 -8.74 9.78
CA VAL A 28 3.03 -9.20 10.62
C VAL A 28 2.76 -8.80 12.07
N ASP A 29 2.81 -9.75 12.99
CA ASP A 29 2.88 -9.47 14.42
C ASP A 29 4.32 -9.07 14.78
N ILE A 30 4.52 -7.81 15.15
CA ILE A 30 5.84 -7.26 15.43
C ILE A 30 6.53 -7.87 16.65
N ASN A 31 5.79 -8.50 17.56
CA ASN A 31 6.36 -9.04 18.80
C ASN A 31 7.03 -10.39 18.57
N ASN A 32 6.55 -11.17 17.60
CA ASN A 32 7.03 -12.53 17.35
C ASN A 32 7.33 -12.82 15.87
N LEU A 33 7.16 -11.83 14.98
CA LEU A 33 7.39 -11.90 13.55
C LEU A 33 6.56 -12.96 12.81
N THR A 34 5.42 -13.36 13.38
CA THR A 34 4.48 -14.28 12.73
C THR A 34 3.54 -13.54 11.79
N GLN A 35 3.03 -14.26 10.79
CA GLN A 35 2.08 -13.75 9.81
C GLN A 35 0.66 -14.19 10.16
N ARG A 36 -0.33 -13.32 9.95
CA ARG A 36 -1.75 -13.63 10.15
C ARG A 36 -2.59 -13.08 9.01
N GLU A 37 -3.60 -13.84 8.61
CA GLU A 37 -4.61 -13.39 7.66
C GLU A 37 -5.56 -12.39 8.33
N VAL A 38 -5.80 -11.26 7.66
CA VAL A 38 -6.66 -10.18 8.16
C VAL A 38 -7.35 -9.49 6.99
N GLU A 39 -8.53 -8.93 7.23
CA GLU A 39 -9.25 -8.12 6.22
C GLU A 39 -8.93 -6.61 6.32
N ASN A 40 -8.27 -6.21 7.41
CA ASN A 40 -7.84 -4.84 7.65
C ASN A 40 -6.55 -4.76 8.46
N LEU A 41 -5.73 -3.74 8.22
CA LEU A 41 -4.60 -3.37 9.07
C LEU A 41 -5.04 -2.31 10.10
N PRO A 42 -4.78 -2.54 11.41
CA PRO A 42 -5.01 -1.52 12.43
C PRO A 42 -3.97 -0.39 12.33
N LEU A 43 -4.14 0.66 13.14
CA LEU A 43 -3.10 1.68 13.30
C LEU A 43 -1.79 1.00 13.72
N ASN A 44 -0.67 1.40 13.09
CA ASN A 44 0.66 0.80 13.25
C ASN A 44 0.77 -0.66 12.77
N GLY A 45 -0.27 -1.21 12.13
CA GLY A 45 -0.22 -2.52 11.49
C GLY A 45 0.73 -2.51 10.29
N ILE A 46 1.55 -3.54 10.19
CA ILE A 46 2.47 -3.77 9.06
C ILE A 46 2.00 -5.03 8.35
N GLY A 47 1.89 -4.99 7.03
CA GLY A 47 1.46 -6.14 6.24
C GLY A 47 1.91 -6.07 4.80
N LEU A 48 1.80 -7.20 4.11
CA LEU A 48 1.94 -7.29 2.66
C LEU A 48 0.55 -7.17 2.03
N VAL A 49 0.40 -6.25 1.09
CA VAL A 49 -0.90 -5.88 0.49
C VAL A 49 -0.79 -5.89 -1.03
N ASP A 50 -1.89 -6.27 -1.68
CA ASP A 50 -2.04 -6.16 -3.12
C ASP A 50 -2.83 -4.89 -3.45
N LEU A 51 -2.33 -4.12 -4.43
CA LEU A 51 -2.89 -2.85 -4.84
C LEU A 51 -3.08 -2.83 -6.35
N THR A 52 -4.24 -2.36 -6.79
CA THR A 52 -4.47 -1.95 -8.19
C THR A 52 -4.54 -0.43 -8.24
N PHE A 53 -3.81 0.17 -9.18
CA PHE A 53 -3.83 1.61 -9.42
C PHE A 53 -4.84 1.97 -10.52
N ASP A 54 -5.52 3.11 -10.38
CA ASP A 54 -6.53 3.58 -11.35
C ASP A 54 -5.93 4.00 -12.72
N GLU A 55 -4.61 4.13 -12.79
CA GLU A 55 -3.86 4.48 -14.00
C GLU A 55 -2.53 3.72 -14.07
N PRO A 56 -1.96 3.52 -15.27
CA PRO A 56 -0.63 2.93 -15.41
C PRO A 56 0.45 3.75 -14.71
N LEU A 57 1.33 3.07 -13.98
CA LEU A 57 2.47 3.66 -13.28
C LEU A 57 3.74 2.86 -13.55
N VAL A 58 4.85 3.58 -13.65
CA VAL A 58 6.18 2.97 -13.59
C VAL A 58 6.54 2.82 -12.12
N LEU A 59 6.55 1.58 -11.64
CA LEU A 59 6.90 1.22 -10.27
C LEU A 59 8.21 0.44 -10.27
N ASP A 60 9.11 0.81 -9.38
CA ASP A 60 10.32 0.05 -9.10
C ASP A 60 10.21 -0.58 -7.71
N ARG A 61 10.93 -1.67 -7.45
CA ARG A 61 11.08 -2.15 -6.07
C ARG A 61 11.72 -1.04 -5.25
N TYR A 62 11.23 -0.80 -4.03
CA TYR A 62 11.74 0.26 -3.16
C TYR A 62 13.26 0.17 -2.94
N GLN A 63 13.79 -1.05 -2.80
CA GLN A 63 15.22 -1.30 -2.63
C GLN A 63 16.08 -0.87 -3.83
N GLN A 64 15.49 -0.78 -5.03
CA GLN A 64 16.18 -0.36 -6.25
C GLN A 64 16.03 1.15 -6.46
N ASN A 65 14.82 1.69 -6.27
CA ASN A 65 14.55 3.11 -6.43
C ASN A 65 13.50 3.60 -5.41
N PRO A 66 13.90 4.27 -4.33
CA PRO A 66 12.98 4.79 -3.32
C PRO A 66 11.99 5.85 -3.85
N VAL A 67 12.31 6.52 -4.97
CA VAL A 67 11.46 7.61 -5.52
C VAL A 67 10.18 7.06 -6.13
N THR A 68 10.29 5.97 -6.89
CA THR A 68 9.21 5.27 -7.61
C THR A 68 8.75 4.00 -6.91
N GLY A 69 9.46 3.55 -5.87
CA GLY A 69 9.03 2.46 -5.00
C GLY A 69 8.42 2.91 -3.68
N GLY A 70 8.46 4.20 -3.35
CA GLY A 70 7.91 4.76 -2.11
C GLY A 70 6.48 5.26 -2.30
N LEU A 71 5.58 4.89 -1.38
CA LEU A 71 4.16 5.23 -1.43
C LEU A 71 3.72 5.91 -0.13
N ILE A 72 2.86 6.92 -0.25
CA ILE A 72 2.13 7.51 0.89
C ILE A 72 0.64 7.33 0.65
N PHE A 73 -0.07 6.79 1.63
CA PHE A 73 -1.51 6.55 1.58
C PHE A 73 -2.25 7.66 2.31
N ILE A 74 -3.24 8.23 1.65
CA ILE A 74 -4.01 9.37 2.14
C ILE A 74 -5.50 8.98 2.09
N ASP A 75 -6.18 9.14 3.23
CA ASP A 75 -7.63 8.94 3.31
C ASP A 75 -8.38 10.04 2.54
N ARG A 76 -9.35 9.61 1.73
CA ARG A 76 -10.01 10.48 0.74
C ARG A 76 -11.01 11.46 1.34
N LEU A 77 -11.55 11.16 2.52
CA LEU A 77 -12.56 11.99 3.16
C LEU A 77 -11.92 13.00 4.10
N SER A 78 -10.96 12.53 4.90
CA SER A 78 -10.28 13.34 5.91
C SER A 78 -9.02 14.06 5.39
N ASN A 79 -8.47 13.65 4.25
CA ASN A 79 -7.17 14.09 3.72
C ASN A 79 -5.98 13.82 4.67
N VAL A 80 -6.14 12.91 5.62
CA VAL A 80 -5.09 12.52 6.56
C VAL A 80 -4.24 11.40 5.96
N THR A 81 -2.92 11.49 6.16
CA THR A 81 -2.01 10.37 5.85
C THR A 81 -2.31 9.19 6.77
N VAL A 82 -2.73 8.07 6.19
CA VAL A 82 -3.10 6.85 6.93
C VAL A 82 -2.00 5.79 6.97
N GLY A 83 -0.97 5.93 6.13
CA GLY A 83 0.15 5.00 6.12
C GLY A 83 1.21 5.35 5.07
N ALA A 84 2.30 4.60 5.14
CA ALA A 84 3.36 4.59 4.13
C ALA A 84 3.53 3.16 3.62
N GLY A 85 4.03 3.02 2.40
CA GLY A 85 4.31 1.72 1.80
C GLY A 85 5.56 1.74 0.94
N MET A 86 6.05 0.53 0.69
CA MET A 86 7.21 0.24 -0.14
C MET A 86 6.78 -0.80 -1.16
N VAL A 87 7.03 -0.53 -2.44
CA VAL A 87 6.79 -1.50 -3.52
C VAL A 87 7.72 -2.69 -3.30
N HIS A 88 7.11 -3.84 -3.04
CA HIS A 88 7.82 -5.12 -2.93
C HIS A 88 8.03 -5.75 -4.31
N GLU A 89 6.97 -5.82 -5.11
CA GLU A 89 6.98 -6.35 -6.48
C GLU A 89 6.02 -5.54 -7.36
N PRO A 90 6.49 -4.93 -8.46
CA PRO A 90 5.63 -4.45 -9.52
C PRO A 90 5.00 -5.63 -10.28
N VAL A 91 3.68 -5.63 -10.42
CA VAL A 91 2.98 -6.65 -11.20
C VAL A 91 2.26 -5.97 -12.36
N SER A 92 2.57 -6.39 -13.58
CA SER A 92 1.81 -5.97 -14.76
C SER A 92 0.49 -6.73 -14.81
N GLN A 93 -0.63 -6.01 -14.85
CA GLN A 93 -1.91 -6.61 -15.20
C GLN A 93 -1.89 -6.95 -16.70
N ALA A 94 -2.25 -8.19 -17.04
CA ALA A 94 -2.30 -8.69 -18.42
C ALA A 94 -3.47 -8.08 -19.22
#